data_AF-A0A7W8CHD1-F1
#
_entry.id   AF-A0A7W8CHD1-F1
#
_cell.length_a   1.000
_cell.length_b   1.000
_cell.length_c   1.000
_cell.angle_alpha   90.00
_cell.angle_beta   90.00
_cell.angle_gamma   90.00
#
_symmetry.space_group_name_H-M   'P 1'
#
loop_
_entity.id
_entity.type
_entity.pdbx_description
1 polymer ?
#
loop_
_entity_poly.entity_id
_entity_poly.type
_entity_poly.pdbx_seq_one_letter_code
_entity_poly.pdbx_strand_id
1 'polypeptide(L)'
;MPGQSTYTAAKAGLVGLSRALALEVVGDGVTVNVVAPGYIATESQLQFEAAAAAASPGRWWWPTAAMVCRRLGPGPEFTTP
;
A
#
# COMPACT_ATOMS: atom_id res chain seq x y z
N MET A 1 8.72 6.67 -15.03
CA MET A 1 8.06 7.86 -15.59
C MET A 1 8.86 9.10 -15.22
N PRO A 2 9.31 9.90 -16.19
CA PRO A 2 9.88 11.22 -15.91
C PRO A 2 8.92 12.05 -15.06
N GLY A 3 9.43 12.77 -14.05
CA GLY A 3 8.62 13.65 -13.19
C GLY A 3 7.96 12.99 -11.96
N GLN A 4 8.02 11.67 -11.83
CA GLN A 4 7.48 10.93 -10.66
C GLN A 4 8.58 10.33 -9.77
N SER A 5 9.84 10.76 -9.94
CA SER A 5 10.98 10.24 -9.17
C SER A 5 10.82 10.48 -7.66
N THR A 6 10.38 11.67 -7.26
CA THR A 6 10.13 12.02 -5.86
C THR A 6 8.99 11.19 -5.27
N TYR A 7 7.88 11.04 -5.98
CA TYR A 7 6.76 10.20 -5.56
C TYR A 7 7.16 8.73 -5.44
N THR A 8 7.89 8.22 -6.44
CA THR A 8 8.36 6.82 -6.47
C THR A 8 9.35 6.55 -5.34
N ALA A 9 10.29 7.47 -5.10
CA ALA A 9 11.25 7.36 -4.00
C ALA A 9 10.55 7.42 -2.64
N ALA A 10 9.59 8.34 -2.45
CA ALA A 10 8.82 8.44 -1.22
C ALA A 10 8.00 7.17 -0.95
N LYS A 11 7.28 6.66 -1.95
CA LYS A 11 6.46 5.44 -1.80
C LYS A 11 7.31 4.17 -1.60
N ALA A 12 8.48 4.08 -2.23
CA ALA A 12 9.45 3.01 -1.95
C ALA A 12 10.02 3.13 -0.52
N GLY A 13 10.28 4.36 -0.05
CA GLY A 13 10.75 4.64 1.31
C GLY A 13 9.77 4.15 2.39
N LEU A 14 8.46 4.26 2.15
CA LEU A 14 7.44 3.75 3.09
C LEU A 14 7.56 2.23 3.33
N VAL A 15 7.96 1.45 2.32
CA VAL A 15 8.15 0.00 2.46
C VAL A 15 9.34 -0.28 3.37
N GLY A 16 10.47 0.39 3.16
CA GLY A 16 11.65 0.26 4.03
C GLY A 16 11.37 0.71 5.46
N LEU A 17 10.70 1.86 5.62
CA LEU A 17 10.31 2.41 6.91
C LEU A 17 9.41 1.43 7.69
N SER A 18 8.43 0.83 7.03
CA SER A 18 7.53 -0.13 7.68
C SER A 18 8.23 -1.37 8.22
N ARG A 19 9.28 -1.85 7.53
CA ARG A 19 10.07 -3.00 7.98
C ARG A 19 10.93 -2.66 9.17
N ALA A 20 11.58 -1.49 9.16
CA ALA A 20 12.35 -1.01 10.31
C ALA A 20 11.43 -0.83 11.54
N LEU A 21 10.31 -0.14 11.37
CA LEU A 21 9.33 0.08 12.44
C LEU A 21 8.75 -1.22 12.96
N ALA A 22 8.46 -2.20 12.09
CA ALA A 22 7.96 -3.50 12.53
C ALA A 22 8.92 -4.19 13.51
N LEU A 23 10.23 -4.08 13.32
CA LEU A 23 11.24 -4.63 14.23
C LEU A 23 11.34 -3.86 15.55
N GLU A 24 11.07 -2.55 15.54
CA GLU A 24 11.11 -1.70 16.73
C GLU A 24 9.89 -1.92 17.64
N VAL A 25 8.70 -2.11 17.06
CA VAL A 25 7.43 -2.17 17.82
C VAL A 25 6.90 -3.59 18.07
N VAL A 26 7.61 -4.62 17.59
CA VAL A 26 7.22 -6.03 17.80
C VAL A 26 7.12 -6.39 19.29
N GLY A 27 7.92 -5.75 20.14
CA GLY A 27 7.90 -5.94 21.60
C GLY A 27 6.58 -5.53 22.26
N ASP A 28 5.86 -4.59 21.65
CA ASP A 28 4.55 -4.12 22.12
C ASP A 28 3.38 -4.93 21.53
N GLY A 29 3.66 -5.98 20.75
CA GLY A 29 2.66 -6.78 20.06
C GLY A 29 1.97 -6.04 18.90
N VAL A 30 2.56 -4.94 18.43
CA VAL A 30 2.02 -4.13 17.34
C VAL A 30 2.54 -4.64 15.99
N THR A 31 1.64 -4.80 15.01
CA THR A 31 2.01 -5.16 13.64
C THR A 31 2.00 -3.93 12.73
N VAL A 32 3.01 -3.80 11.88
CA VAL A 32 3.14 -2.69 10.93
C VAL A 32 3.03 -3.23 9.52
N ASN A 33 2.16 -2.61 8.71
CA ASN A 33 1.84 -3.09 7.39
C ASN A 33 1.70 -1.93 6.40
N VAL A 34 2.20 -2.12 5.17
CA VAL A 34 2.01 -1.19 4.07
C VAL A 34 1.05 -1.80 3.06
N VAL A 35 0.17 -0.96 2.52
CA VAL A 35 -0.75 -1.33 1.45
C VAL A 35 -0.39 -0.48 0.23
N ALA A 36 -0.03 -1.16 -0.86
CA ALA A 36 0.18 -0.53 -2.16
C ALA A 36 -1.12 -0.67 -2.98
N PRO A 37 -1.98 0.35 -3.00
CA PRO A 37 -3.20 0.30 -3.79
C PRO A 37 -2.86 0.27 -5.29
N GLY A 38 -3.71 -0.39 -6.07
CA GLY A 38 -3.75 -0.20 -7.52
C GLY A 38 -4.31 1.18 -7.89
N TYR A 39 -4.58 1.38 -9.17
CA TYR A 39 -5.26 2.60 -9.63
C TYR A 39 -6.68 2.65 -9.06
N ILE A 40 -6.97 3.69 -8.28
CA ILE A 40 -8.28 3.94 -7.67
C ILE A 40 -8.73 5.31 -8.15
N ALA A 41 -9.95 5.37 -8.70
CA ALA A 41 -10.57 6.62 -9.10
C ALA A 41 -10.76 7.52 -7.87
N THR A 42 -9.84 8.48 -7.72
CA THR A 42 -9.85 9.50 -6.67
C THR A 42 -9.58 10.85 -7.31
N GLU A 43 -10.00 11.93 -6.66
CA GLU A 43 -9.82 13.29 -7.18
C GLU A 43 -8.34 13.68 -7.38
N SER A 44 -7.43 13.01 -6.67
CA SER A 44 -5.98 13.23 -6.79
C SER A 44 -5.34 12.48 -7.97
N GLN A 45 -6.09 11.66 -8.70
CA GLN A 45 -5.52 10.84 -9.78
C GLN A 45 -5.13 11.71 -10.98
N LEU A 46 -3.90 11.53 -11.46
CA LEU A 46 -3.41 12.26 -12.63
C LEU A 46 -3.98 11.66 -13.93
N GLN A 47 -4.16 12.49 -14.95
CA GLN A 47 -4.77 12.05 -16.22
C GLN A 47 -4.02 10.88 -16.88
N PHE A 48 -2.70 10.81 -16.74
CA PHE A 48 -1.91 9.69 -17.25
C PHE A 48 -2.10 8.42 -16.41
N GLU A 49 -2.35 8.55 -15.10
CA GLU A 49 -2.66 7.42 -14.23
C GLU A 49 -4.03 6.86 -14.56
N ALA A 50 -4.99 7.72 -14.94
CA ALA A 50 -6.28 7.28 -15.47
C ALA A 50 -6.13 6.47 -16.76
N ALA A 51 -5.22 6.86 -17.66
CA ALA A 51 -4.90 6.10 -18.86
C ALA A 51 -4.22 4.76 -18.54
N ALA A 52 -3.31 4.73 -17.57
CA ALA A 52 -2.67 3.49 -17.10
C ALA A 52 -3.65 2.56 -16.37
N ALA A 53 -4.61 3.14 -15.65
CA ALA A 53 -5.70 2.42 -15.00
C ALA A 53 -6.56 1.71 -16.05
N ALA A 54 -6.94 2.40 -17.15
CA ALA A 54 -7.67 1.83 -18.29
C ALA A 54 -7.01 0.57 -18.88
N ALA A 55 -5.69 0.46 -18.79
CA ALA A 55 -4.94 -0.70 -19.24
C ALA A 55 -4.97 -1.90 -18.26
N SER A 56 -5.48 -1.76 -17.04
CA SER A 56 -5.60 -2.84 -16.04
C SER A 56 -7.04 -3.03 -15.51
N PRO A 57 -7.97 -3.56 -16.33
CA PRO A 57 -9.35 -3.80 -15.92
C PRO A 57 -9.46 -4.93 -14.89
N GLY A 58 -9.68 -4.60 -13.61
CA GLY A 58 -10.21 -5.51 -12.60
C GLY A 58 -9.85 -5.19 -11.13
N ARG A 59 -8.98 -4.20 -10.86
CA ARG A 59 -8.38 -3.96 -9.54
C ARG A 59 -8.76 -2.61 -8.90
N TRP A 60 -9.96 -2.12 -9.16
CA TRP A 60 -10.23 -0.68 -9.06
C TRP A 60 -10.85 -0.18 -7.76
N TRP A 61 -11.60 -1.00 -7.00
CA TRP A 61 -12.48 -0.38 -5.98
C TRP A 61 -12.77 -1.14 -4.67
N TRP A 62 -12.79 -2.47 -4.61
CA TRP A 62 -13.00 -3.21 -3.35
C TRP A 62 -11.81 -4.01 -2.78
N PRO A 63 -10.73 -4.36 -3.53
CA PRO A 63 -9.66 -5.19 -2.97
C PRO A 63 -8.89 -4.51 -1.84
N THR A 64 -8.63 -3.20 -1.94
CA THR A 64 -7.77 -2.48 -0.98
C THR A 64 -8.43 -2.31 0.38
N ALA A 65 -9.68 -1.84 0.42
CA ALA A 65 -10.45 -1.74 1.65
C ALA A 65 -10.72 -3.12 2.28
N ALA A 66 -10.98 -4.14 1.45
CA ALA A 66 -11.09 -5.52 1.92
C ALA A 66 -9.75 -6.05 2.48
N MET A 67 -8.60 -5.67 1.91
CA MET A 67 -7.27 -6.02 2.41
C MET A 67 -6.98 -5.35 3.76
N VAL A 68 -7.46 -4.12 3.97
CA VAL A 68 -7.41 -3.43 5.27
C VAL A 68 -8.32 -4.12 6.28
N CYS A 69 -9.60 -4.33 5.97
CA CYS A 69 -10.55 -4.95 6.91
C CYS A 69 -10.18 -6.39 7.28
N ARG A 70 -9.67 -7.20 6.33
CA ARG A 70 -9.21 -8.57 6.63
C ARG A 70 -7.93 -8.61 7.46
N ARG A 71 -7.12 -7.54 7.42
CA ARG A 71 -5.85 -7.40 8.16
C ARG A 71 -6.02 -6.95 9.61
N LEU A 72 -7.15 -6.37 9.99
CA LEU A 72 -7.42 -5.94 11.38
C LEU A 72 -7.91 -7.09 12.29
N GLY A 73 -7.96 -8.34 11.80
CA GLY A 73 -8.38 -9.50 12.57
C GLY A 73 -7.30 -10.06 13.52
N PRO A 74 -7.67 -10.68 14.64
CA PRO A 74 -6.73 -11.26 15.61
C PRO A 74 -6.24 -12.63 15.13
N GLY A 75 -5.12 -12.67 14.40
CA GLY A 75 -4.53 -13.94 13.92
C GLY A 75 -2.99 -13.88 13.93
N PRO A 76 -2.28 -14.89 14.49
CA PRO A 76 -0.82 -14.93 14.57
C PRO A 76 -0.13 -15.32 13.25
N GLU A 77 -0.88 -15.55 12.17
CA GLU A 77 -0.38 -16.08 10.89
C GLU A 77 -0.01 -15.01 9.83
N PHE A 78 -0.23 -13.72 10.11
CA PHE A 78 -0.14 -12.66 9.09
C PHE A 78 1.06 -11.70 9.27
N THR A 79 2.24 -12.31 9.17
CA THR A 79 3.56 -11.83 8.68
C THR A 79 4.26 -10.64 9.37
N THR A 80 5.25 -11.00 10.19
CA THR A 80 6.65 -10.51 10.18
C THR A 80 7.53 -11.77 10.04
N PRO A 81 8.62 -11.85 9.25
CA PRO A 81 9.49 -10.82 8.66
C PRO A 81 9.19 -10.38 7.21
#